data_AF-A0A6N8W9E9-F1
#
_entry.id   AF-A0A6N8W9E9-F1
#
_cell.length_a   1.000
_cell.length_b   1.000
_cell.length_c   1.000
_cell.angle_alpha   90.00
_cell.angle_beta   90.00
_cell.angle_gamma   90.00
#
_symmetry.space_group_name_H-M   'P 1'
#
loop_
_entity.id
_entity.type
_entity.pdbx_description
1 polymer ?
#
loop_
_entity_poly.entity_id
_entity_poly.type
_entity_poly.pdbx_seq_one_letter_code
_entity_poly.pdbx_strand_id
1 'polypeptide(L)'
;MKLATGTVGEVVKLCGKLGIIGFGGPASHIAMLEDEAVARRKWLSREHFLDLVGATNLIPGPNSTEMMIHIGYQRAGWPGLLAAGISFVLPAVLLSTLIAWVYVKFGALPAVQPFLAGVKPAVLAVILGALWRLGLTASKPKETARTRIALAVIGVAVAVAVYLGAPVIRS
;
A
#
# COMPACT_ATOMS: atom_id res chain seq x y z
N MET A 1 -4.20 -20.17 -22.72
CA MET A 1 -2.88 -19.84 -23.28
C MET A 1 -1.84 -20.00 -22.18
N LYS A 2 -0.89 -20.94 -22.28
CA LYS A 2 0.14 -21.17 -21.23
C LYS A 2 1.13 -19.99 -21.24
N LEU A 3 1.22 -19.26 -20.13
CA LEU A 3 2.21 -18.20 -19.97
C LEU A 3 3.62 -18.80 -19.95
N ALA A 4 4.61 -18.03 -20.40
CA ALA A 4 6.00 -18.46 -20.33
C ALA A 4 6.36 -18.77 -18.87
N THR A 5 6.85 -19.98 -18.60
CA THR A 5 7.39 -20.35 -17.29
C THR A 5 8.71 -19.63 -17.07
N GLY A 6 8.91 -19.16 -15.83
CA GLY A 6 10.03 -18.31 -15.45
C GLY A 6 10.71 -18.73 -14.18
N THR A 7 11.62 -17.86 -13.72
CA THR A 7 12.35 -18.11 -12.48
C THR A 7 11.81 -17.25 -11.34
N VAL A 8 11.93 -17.76 -10.12
CA VAL A 8 11.58 -17.02 -8.90
C VAL A 8 12.37 -15.71 -8.80
N GLY A 9 13.63 -15.69 -9.25
CA GLY A 9 14.47 -14.50 -9.22
C GLY A 9 13.92 -13.33 -10.03
N GLU A 10 13.23 -13.60 -11.14
CA GLU A 10 12.57 -12.54 -11.90
C GLU A 10 11.37 -11.95 -11.15
N VAL A 11 10.60 -12.80 -10.48
CA VAL A 11 9.45 -12.39 -9.66
C VAL A 11 9.93 -11.55 -8.49
N VAL A 12 10.98 -11.98 -7.78
CA VAL A 12 11.62 -11.20 -6.70
C VAL A 12 12.07 -9.83 -7.20
N LYS A 13 12.73 -9.78 -8.36
CA LYS A 13 13.19 -8.52 -8.95
C LYS A 13 12.04 -7.58 -9.30
N LEU A 14 10.95 -8.11 -9.87
CA LEU A 14 9.75 -7.35 -10.20
C LEU A 14 9.07 -6.81 -8.94
N CYS A 15 8.65 -7.71 -8.05
CA CYS A 15 7.88 -7.38 -6.86
C CYS A 15 8.69 -6.55 -5.87
N GLY A 16 9.99 -6.83 -5.72
CA GLY A 16 10.91 -6.03 -4.91
C GLY A 16 11.09 -4.62 -5.47
N LYS A 17 11.29 -4.46 -6.79
CA LYS A 17 11.33 -3.15 -7.44
C LYS A 17 10.03 -2.39 -7.15
N LEU A 18 8.89 -2.99 -7.46
CA LEU A 18 7.58 -2.35 -7.28
C LEU A 18 7.24 -2.10 -5.81
N GLY A 19 7.73 -2.89 -4.85
CA GLY A 19 7.62 -2.60 -3.41
C GLY A 19 8.48 -1.42 -2.96
N ILE A 20 9.58 -1.13 -3.66
CA ILE A 20 10.46 0.03 -3.39
C ILE A 20 9.94 1.31 -4.06
N ILE A 21 9.42 1.23 -5.29
CA ILE A 21 9.05 2.42 -6.08
C ILE A 21 7.53 2.63 -6.22
N GLY A 22 6.71 1.68 -5.78
CA GLY A 22 5.25 1.71 -5.85
C GLY A 22 4.66 2.70 -4.84
N PHE A 23 4.82 3.99 -5.11
CA PHE A 23 4.16 5.05 -4.35
C PHE A 23 3.16 5.77 -5.26
N GLY A 24 2.02 6.17 -4.70
CA GLY A 24 0.95 6.84 -5.48
C GLY A 24 -0.42 6.16 -5.41
N GLY A 25 -0.58 5.11 -4.59
CA GLY A 25 -1.86 4.46 -4.34
C GLY A 25 -2.16 3.28 -5.27
N PRO A 26 -3.35 2.65 -5.16
CA PRO A 26 -3.67 1.41 -5.87
C PRO A 26 -3.63 1.53 -7.39
N ALA A 27 -4.13 2.64 -7.95
CA ALA A 27 -4.14 2.86 -9.40
C ALA A 27 -2.72 2.97 -9.97
N SER A 28 -1.80 3.62 -9.25
CA SER A 28 -0.38 3.69 -9.63
C SER A 28 0.26 2.31 -9.64
N HIS A 29 0.02 1.49 -8.61
CA HIS A 29 0.53 0.12 -8.58
C HIS A 29 0.02 -0.73 -9.76
N ILE A 30 -1.27 -0.64 -10.09
CA ILE A 30 -1.85 -1.40 -11.21
C ILE A 30 -1.22 -0.94 -12.53
N ALA A 31 -1.08 0.38 -12.75
CA ALA A 31 -0.46 0.90 -13.96
C ALA A 31 1.03 0.49 -14.10
N MET A 32 1.79 0.53 -13.00
CA MET A 32 3.19 0.08 -12.99
C MET A 32 3.31 -1.42 -13.25
N LEU A 33 2.35 -2.20 -12.75
CA LEU A 33 2.30 -3.64 -12.98
C LEU A 33 1.91 -3.98 -14.42
N GLU A 34 0.99 -3.22 -15.04
CA GLU A 34 0.66 -3.35 -16.47
C GLU A 34 1.88 -3.06 -17.34
N ASP A 35 2.58 -1.93 -17.12
CA ASP A 35 3.79 -1.56 -17.86
C ASP A 35 4.86 -2.66 -17.77
N GLU A 36 5.10 -3.16 -16.57
CA GLU A 36 6.22 -4.08 -16.34
C GLU A 36 5.85 -5.53 -16.73
N ALA A 37 4.66 -6.03 -16.39
CA ALA A 37 4.24 -7.41 -16.67
C ALA A 37 3.68 -7.61 -18.08
N VAL A 38 3.03 -6.60 -18.68
CA VAL A 38 2.45 -6.68 -20.04
C VAL A 38 3.40 -6.07 -21.06
N ALA A 39 3.76 -4.77 -20.93
CA ALA A 39 4.47 -4.07 -21.99
C ALA A 39 5.96 -4.46 -22.09
N ARG A 40 6.68 -4.44 -20.97
CA ARG A 40 8.13 -4.70 -20.93
C ARG A 40 8.46 -6.19 -20.97
N ARG A 41 7.92 -6.96 -20.03
CA ARG A 41 8.28 -8.38 -19.85
C ARG A 41 7.42 -9.34 -20.65
N LYS A 42 6.24 -8.90 -21.11
CA LYS A 42 5.28 -9.72 -21.87
C LYS A 42 4.94 -11.05 -21.18
N TRP A 43 4.84 -11.01 -19.85
CA TRP A 43 4.46 -12.16 -19.02
C TRP A 43 2.96 -12.44 -19.08
N LEU A 44 2.14 -11.41 -19.34
CA LEU A 44 0.70 -11.51 -19.50
C LEU A 44 0.27 -10.78 -20.77
N SER A 45 -0.79 -11.26 -21.41
CA SER A 45 -1.52 -10.45 -22.39
C SER A 45 -2.29 -9.36 -21.65
N ARG A 46 -2.59 -8.27 -22.37
CA ARG A 46 -3.37 -7.16 -21.81
C ARG A 46 -4.78 -7.61 -21.39
N GLU A 47 -5.41 -8.47 -22.19
CA GLU A 47 -6.72 -9.06 -21.90
C GLU A 47 -6.71 -9.83 -20.58
N HIS A 48 -5.74 -10.75 -20.41
CA HIS A 48 -5.61 -11.54 -19.19
C HIS A 48 -5.29 -10.67 -17.96
N PHE A 49 -4.50 -9.60 -18.15
CA PHE A 49 -4.24 -8.63 -17.10
C PHE A 49 -5.54 -7.92 -16.66
N LEU A 50 -6.40 -7.50 -17.60
CA LEU A 50 -7.67 -6.85 -17.29
C LEU A 50 -8.65 -7.82 -16.62
N ASP A 51 -8.69 -9.08 -17.04
CA ASP A 51 -9.50 -10.12 -16.39
C ASP A 51 -9.09 -10.30 -14.92
N LEU A 52 -7.78 -10.29 -14.66
CA LEU A 52 -7.21 -10.36 -13.32
C LEU A 52 -7.52 -9.13 -12.46
N VAL A 53 -7.46 -7.93 -13.04
CA VAL A 53 -7.90 -6.71 -12.36
C VAL A 53 -9.38 -6.81 -12.01
N GLY A 54 -10.22 -7.31 -12.94
CA GLY A 54 -11.63 -7.57 -12.70
C GLY A 54 -11.85 -8.54 -11.54
N ALA A 55 -11.16 -9.68 -11.55
CA ALA A 55 -11.27 -10.72 -10.53
C ALA A 55 -10.83 -10.23 -9.14
N THR A 56 -9.71 -9.50 -9.06
CA THR A 56 -9.21 -8.96 -7.78
C THR A 56 -10.12 -7.87 -7.22
N ASN A 57 -10.75 -7.05 -8.07
CA ASN A 57 -11.74 -6.05 -7.62
C ASN A 57 -13.02 -6.67 -7.01
N LEU A 58 -13.31 -7.95 -7.26
CA LEU A 58 -14.46 -8.65 -6.69
C LEU A 58 -14.20 -9.21 -5.28
N ILE A 59 -12.94 -9.42 -4.91
CA ILE A 59 -12.55 -9.98 -3.61
C ILE A 59 -12.15 -8.82 -2.70
N PRO A 60 -12.63 -8.77 -1.44
CA PRO A 60 -12.18 -7.75 -0.50
C PRO A 60 -10.69 -7.96 -0.18
N GLY A 61 -9.84 -7.07 -0.66
CA GLY A 61 -8.40 -7.13 -0.41
C GLY A 61 -7.62 -6.00 -1.10
N PRO A 62 -6.31 -5.90 -0.82
CA PRO A 62 -5.44 -4.98 -1.53
C PRO A 62 -5.16 -5.51 -2.95
N ASN A 63 -5.94 -5.06 -3.93
CA ASN A 63 -5.89 -5.56 -5.32
C ASN A 63 -4.48 -5.59 -5.91
N SER A 64 -3.63 -4.59 -5.61
CA SER A 64 -2.24 -4.58 -6.08
C SER A 64 -1.42 -5.77 -5.59
N THR A 65 -1.63 -6.20 -4.34
CA THR A 65 -0.88 -7.32 -3.75
C THR A 65 -1.39 -8.65 -4.31
N GLU A 66 -2.71 -8.81 -4.41
CA GLU A 66 -3.32 -9.99 -5.02
C GLU A 66 -2.85 -10.20 -6.47
N MET A 67 -2.79 -9.12 -7.26
CA MET A 67 -2.25 -9.15 -8.61
C MET A 67 -0.78 -9.61 -8.64
N MET A 68 0.07 -9.10 -7.75
CA MET A 68 1.49 -9.50 -7.67
C MET A 68 1.64 -10.98 -7.34
N ILE A 69 0.91 -11.45 -6.33
CA ILE A 69 0.92 -12.84 -5.87
C ILE A 69 0.45 -13.77 -6.99
N HIS A 70 -0.61 -13.39 -7.71
CA HIS A 70 -1.16 -14.21 -8.78
C HIS A 70 -0.26 -14.23 -10.03
N ILE A 71 0.35 -13.10 -10.39
CA ILE A 71 1.36 -13.03 -11.46
C ILE A 71 2.60 -13.85 -11.08
N GLY A 72 3.04 -13.77 -9.82
CA GLY A 72 4.14 -14.57 -9.28
C GLY A 72 3.86 -16.07 -9.36
N TYR A 73 2.65 -16.49 -8.97
CA TYR A 73 2.18 -17.87 -9.10
C TYR A 73 2.18 -18.34 -10.55
N GLN A 74 1.66 -17.53 -11.47
CA GLN A 74 1.63 -17.88 -12.88
C GLN A 74 3.03 -17.97 -13.50
N ARG A 75 3.99 -17.15 -13.05
CA ARG A 75 5.35 -17.13 -13.58
C ARG A 75 6.21 -18.28 -13.06
N ALA A 76 6.14 -18.60 -11.76
CA ALA A 76 7.05 -19.56 -11.12
C ALA A 76 6.38 -20.52 -10.11
N GLY A 77 5.06 -20.72 -10.21
CA GLY A 77 4.31 -21.64 -9.35
C GLY A 77 4.24 -21.19 -7.89
N TRP A 78 4.06 -22.14 -6.98
CA TRP A 78 4.02 -21.90 -5.53
C TRP A 78 5.23 -21.11 -4.99
N PRO A 79 6.49 -21.40 -5.40
CA PRO A 79 7.63 -20.59 -4.99
C PRO A 79 7.53 -19.13 -5.47
N GLY A 80 7.01 -18.91 -6.69
CA GLY A 80 6.76 -17.58 -7.23
C GLY A 80 5.70 -16.80 -6.46
N LEU A 81 4.64 -17.48 -6.00
CA LEU A 81 3.58 -16.91 -5.17
C LEU A 81 4.16 -16.33 -3.86
N LEU A 82 4.89 -17.15 -3.11
CA LEU A 82 5.49 -16.74 -1.84
C LEU A 82 6.55 -15.65 -2.04
N ALA A 83 7.39 -15.82 -3.06
CA ALA A 83 8.41 -14.84 -3.38
C ALA A 83 7.82 -13.48 -3.76
N ALA A 84 6.72 -13.44 -4.53
CA ALA A 84 6.05 -12.19 -4.89
C ALA A 84 5.57 -11.44 -3.64
N GLY A 85 4.84 -12.12 -2.76
CA GLY A 85 4.31 -11.52 -1.53
C GLY A 85 5.41 -11.00 -0.61
N ILE A 86 6.42 -11.84 -0.32
CA ILE A 86 7.54 -11.45 0.55
C ILE A 86 8.31 -10.28 -0.04
N SER A 87 8.70 -10.37 -1.32
CA SER A 87 9.53 -9.33 -1.95
C SER A 87 8.81 -8.00 -2.06
N PHE A 88 7.48 -8.01 -2.22
CA PHE A 88 6.68 -6.80 -2.28
C PHE A 88 6.55 -6.11 -0.91
N VAL A 89 6.35 -6.89 0.17
CA VAL A 89 6.12 -6.36 1.52
C VAL A 89 7.41 -6.03 2.27
N LEU A 90 8.48 -6.78 2.01
CA LEU A 90 9.75 -6.70 2.71
C LEU A 90 10.36 -5.28 2.74
N PRO A 91 10.39 -4.49 1.65
CA PRO A 91 10.94 -3.13 1.68
C PRO A 91 10.23 -2.23 2.69
N ALA A 92 8.89 -2.31 2.75
CA ALA A 92 8.09 -1.52 3.69
C ALA A 92 8.33 -1.94 5.15
N VAL A 93 8.42 -3.25 5.41
CA VAL A 93 8.74 -3.79 6.75
C VAL A 93 10.14 -3.36 7.19
N LEU A 94 11.14 -3.45 6.32
CA LEU A 94 12.50 -3.04 6.64
C LEU A 94 12.60 -1.54 6.91
N LEU A 95 11.97 -0.72 6.08
CA LEU A 95 11.97 0.74 6.24
C LEU A 95 11.27 1.16 7.53
N SER A 96 10.07 0.61 7.80
CA SER A 96 9.33 0.90 9.03
C SER A 96 10.09 0.45 10.28
N THR A 97 10.69 -0.74 10.25
CA THR A 97 11.53 -1.26 11.34
C THR A 97 12.74 -0.36 11.58
N LEU A 98 13.41 0.09 10.52
CA LEU A 98 14.55 1.00 10.63
C LEU A 98 14.15 2.34 11.26
N ILE A 99 13.04 2.94 10.81
CA ILE A 99 12.53 4.19 11.36
C ILE A 99 12.15 4.00 12.84
N ALA A 100 11.46 2.91 13.18
CA ALA A 100 11.11 2.59 14.57
C ALA A 100 12.35 2.42 15.45
N TRP A 101 13.37 1.71 14.96
CA TRP A 101 14.63 1.54 15.67
C TRP A 101 15.35 2.86 15.90
N VAL A 102 15.41 3.73 14.89
CA VAL A 102 15.97 5.09 15.01
C VAL A 102 15.19 5.90 16.04
N TYR A 103 13.86 5.83 16.01
CA TYR A 103 13.00 6.52 16.96
C TYR A 103 13.26 6.08 18.41
N VAL A 104 13.33 4.76 18.67
CA VAL A 104 13.59 4.23 20.01
C VAL A 104 14.98 4.63 20.50
N LYS A 105 15.99 4.58 19.63
CA LYS A 105 17.38 4.84 20.01
C LYS A 105 17.71 6.32 20.19
N PHE A 106 17.12 7.19 19.37
CA PHE A 106 17.51 8.61 19.27
C PHE A 106 16.38 9.59 19.60
N GLY A 107 15.14 9.13 19.79
CA GLY A 107 13.98 10.00 19.98
C GLY A 107 13.97 10.79 21.30
N ALA A 108 14.72 10.33 22.30
CA ALA A 108 14.86 11.03 23.58
C ALA A 108 15.86 12.19 23.54
N LEU A 109 16.67 12.31 22.47
CA LEU A 109 17.66 13.38 22.35
C LEU A 109 16.97 14.75 22.27
N PRO A 110 17.38 15.75 23.06
CA PRO A 110 16.78 17.09 23.06
C PRO A 110 16.77 17.76 21.68
N ALA A 111 17.78 17.48 20.85
CA ALA A 111 17.86 17.99 19.48
C ALA A 111 16.81 17.39 18.53
N VAL A 112 16.28 16.20 18.82
CA VAL A 112 15.34 15.46 17.96
C VAL A 112 13.89 15.69 18.40
N GLN A 113 13.66 16.07 19.66
CA GLN A 113 12.31 16.31 20.20
C GLN A 113 11.47 17.35 19.42
N PRO A 114 12.01 18.53 19.02
CA PRO A 114 11.23 19.50 18.24
C PRO A 114 10.78 18.95 16.89
N PHE A 115 11.64 18.16 16.23
CA PHE A 115 11.31 17.51 14.97
C PHE A 115 10.18 16.48 15.15
N LEU A 116 10.29 15.61 16.16
CA LEU A 116 9.26 14.62 16.47
C LEU A 116 7.93 15.25 16.91
N ALA A 117 7.98 16.37 17.62
CA ALA A 117 6.79 17.14 17.98
C ALA A 117 6.06 17.67 16.72
N GLY A 118 6.80 18.07 15.68
CA GLY A 118 6.26 18.49 14.39
C GLY A 118 5.66 17.36 13.55
N VAL A 119 6.05 16.09 13.78
CA VAL A 119 5.49 14.94 13.06
C VAL A 119 3.99 14.76 13.35
N LYS A 120 3.55 14.97 14.59
CA LYS A 120 2.14 14.82 14.99
C LYS A 120 1.18 15.69 14.16
N PRO A 121 1.35 17.03 14.09
CA PRO A 121 0.47 17.88 13.28
C PRO A 121 0.63 17.61 11.78
N ALA A 122 1.83 17.23 11.31
CA ALA A 122 2.03 16.86 9.90
C ALA A 122 1.22 15.61 9.52
N VAL A 123 1.26 14.56 10.34
CA VAL A 123 0.45 13.34 10.16
C VAL A 123 -1.04 13.67 10.20
N LEU A 124 -1.47 14.53 11.14
CA LEU A 124 -2.86 14.98 11.22
C LEU A 124 -3.30 15.70 9.93
N ALA A 125 -2.49 16.61 9.40
CA ALA A 125 -2.78 17.31 8.15
C ALA A 125 -2.91 16.35 6.95
N VAL A 126 -2.04 15.33 6.87
CA VAL A 126 -2.11 14.30 5.82
C VAL A 126 -3.40 13.48 5.94
N ILE A 127 -3.78 13.06 7.15
CA ILE A 127 -5.01 12.30 7.40
C ILE A 127 -6.24 13.14 7.03
N LEU A 128 -6.30 14.40 7.47
CA LEU A 128 -7.38 15.31 7.12
C LEU A 128 -7.47 15.54 5.61
N GLY A 129 -6.33 15.71 4.94
CA GLY A 129 -6.27 15.81 3.48
C GLY A 129 -6.77 14.54 2.77
N ALA A 130 -6.41 13.36 3.27
CA ALA A 130 -6.88 12.09 2.72
C ALA A 130 -8.40 11.93 2.89
N LEU A 131 -8.94 12.25 4.08
CA LEU A 131 -10.37 12.22 4.36
C LEU A 131 -11.15 13.22 3.52
N TRP A 132 -10.61 14.43 3.31
CA TRP A 132 -11.20 15.42 2.44
C TRP A 132 -11.33 14.90 1.01
N ARG A 133 -10.25 14.32 0.45
CA ARG A 133 -10.26 13.72 -0.90
C ARG A 133 -11.26 12.56 -0.99
N LEU A 134 -11.29 11.67 0.00
CA LEU A 134 -12.26 10.57 0.06
C LEU A 134 -13.70 11.09 0.12
N GLY A 135 -13.96 12.12 0.91
CA GLY A 135 -15.29 12.74 1.01
C GLY A 135 -15.78 13.34 -0.31
N LEU A 136 -14.87 13.95 -1.08
CA LEU A 136 -15.18 14.45 -2.43
C LEU A 136 -15.46 13.32 -3.42
N THR A 137 -14.69 12.23 -3.39
CA THR A 137 -14.86 11.09 -4.31
C THR A 137 -16.08 10.22 -3.99
N ALA A 138 -16.47 10.12 -2.71
CA ALA A 138 -17.63 9.34 -2.28
C ALA A 138 -19.00 9.99 -2.60
N SER A 139 -19.00 11.14 -3.28
CA SER A 139 -20.20 11.92 -3.62
C SER A 139 -21.01 11.27 -4.76
N LYS A 140 -21.86 10.28 -4.46
CA LYS A 140 -23.04 9.97 -5.31
C LYS A 140 -24.29 10.63 -4.73
N PRO A 141 -25.21 11.20 -5.56
CA PRO A 141 -26.22 12.17 -5.10
C PRO A 141 -27.19 11.72 -4.00
N LYS A 142 -27.46 10.41 -3.84
CA LYS A 142 -28.55 9.91 -2.99
C LYS A 142 -28.14 9.35 -1.62
N GLU A 143 -26.85 9.10 -1.35
CA GLU A 143 -26.35 8.57 -0.05
C GLU A 143 -25.36 9.52 0.66
N THR A 144 -25.29 10.76 0.20
CA THR A 144 -24.29 11.78 0.54
C THR A 144 -24.19 12.11 2.04
N ALA A 145 -25.28 12.04 2.80
CA ALA A 145 -25.27 12.47 4.21
C ALA A 145 -24.59 11.47 5.15
N ARG A 146 -24.87 10.16 5.00
CA ARG A 146 -24.36 9.13 5.90
C ARG A 146 -22.87 8.90 5.71
N THR A 147 -22.40 8.88 4.46
CA THR A 147 -20.98 8.68 4.13
C THR A 147 -20.12 9.85 4.59
N ARG A 148 -20.63 11.09 4.50
CA ARG A 148 -19.93 12.28 5.01
C ARG A 148 -19.84 12.28 6.54
N ILE A 149 -20.91 11.89 7.23
CA ILE A 149 -20.90 11.77 8.70
C ILE A 149 -19.95 10.67 9.14
N ALA A 150 -19.95 9.51 8.49
CA ALA A 150 -19.02 8.42 8.81
C ALA A 150 -17.56 8.83 8.61
N LEU A 151 -17.22 9.50 7.50
CA LEU A 151 -15.87 10.01 7.26
C LEU A 151 -15.46 11.09 8.27
N ALA A 152 -16.39 11.97 8.65
CA ALA A 152 -16.15 12.98 9.68
C ALA A 152 -15.91 12.34 11.05
N VAL A 153 -16.71 11.34 11.44
CA VAL A 153 -16.55 10.59 12.69
C VAL A 153 -15.22 9.83 12.72
N ILE A 154 -14.84 9.17 11.61
CA ILE A 154 -13.54 8.50 11.49
C ILE A 154 -12.40 9.52 11.60
N GLY A 155 -12.52 10.66 10.92
CA GLY A 155 -11.53 11.73 11.00
C GLY A 155 -11.35 12.31 12.39
N VAL A 156 -12.45 12.57 13.08
CA VAL A 156 -12.44 13.04 14.46
C VAL A 156 -11.89 11.97 15.39
N ALA A 157 -12.29 10.70 15.23
CA ALA A 157 -11.78 9.60 16.06
C ALA A 157 -10.26 9.41 15.89
N VAL A 158 -9.75 9.49 14.66
CA VAL A 158 -8.30 9.40 14.38
C VAL A 158 -7.56 10.63 14.91
N ALA A 159 -8.10 11.84 14.73
CA ALA A 159 -7.53 13.06 15.29
C ALA A 159 -7.45 12.99 16.83
N VAL A 160 -8.52 12.52 17.47
CA VAL A 160 -8.60 12.30 18.92
C VAL A 160 -7.61 11.23 19.36
N ALA A 161 -7.47 10.11 18.65
CA ALA A 161 -6.48 9.07 18.97
C ALA A 161 -5.02 9.58 18.86
N VAL A 162 -4.74 10.39 17.84
CA VAL A 162 -3.42 11.03 17.65
C VAL A 162 -3.14 12.06 18.76
N TYR A 163 -4.16 12.83 19.17
CA TYR A 163 -4.01 13.90 20.16
C TYR A 163 -3.97 13.39 21.61
N LEU A 164 -4.79 12.38 21.94
CA LEU A 164 -4.82 11.74 23.26
C LEU A 164 -3.63 10.80 23.48
N GLY A 165 -2.84 10.51 22.44
CA GLY A 165 -1.69 9.62 22.54
C GLY A 165 -2.10 8.26 23.10
N ALA A 166 -3.08 7.60 22.45
CA ALA A 166 -3.52 6.26 22.84
C ALA A 166 -2.29 5.39 23.18
N PRO A 167 -2.31 4.64 24.30
CA PRO A 167 -1.14 4.13 25.01
C PRO A 167 -0.48 2.96 24.25
N VAL A 168 0.07 3.22 23.08
CA VAL A 168 0.75 2.22 22.24
C VAL A 168 2.27 2.28 22.42
N ILE A 169 2.79 3.34 23.06
CA ILE A 169 4.24 3.54 23.29
C ILE A 169 4.48 4.01 24.74
N ARG A 170 3.92 3.28 25.70
CA ARG A 170 4.37 3.31 27.10
C ARG A 170 4.68 1.87 27.51
N SER A 171 5.87 1.41 27.16
CA SER A 171 6.55 0.28 27.78
C SER A 171 8.04 0.53 27.72
#